data_AF-B4R475-F1
#
_entry.id   AF-B4R475-F1
#
_cell.length_a   1.000
_cell.length_b   1.000
_cell.length_c   1.000
_cell.angle_alpha   90.00
_cell.angle_beta   90.00
_cell.angle_gamma   90.00
#
_symmetry.space_group_name_H-M   'P 1'
#
loop_
_entity.id
_entity.type
_entity.pdbx_description
1 polymer ?
#
loop_
_entity_poly.entity_id
_entity_poly.type
_entity_poly.pdbx_seq_one_letter_code
_entity_poly.pdbx_strand_id
1 'polypeptide(L)'
;MKFGKTFESHLTIEWRQQYMRYGDLKELIKQGVENAPSPLTSSDYEIQAYYKAFEETFLTECQSELTGVNNFFLEKLLEARRKHGHLKLQLLAYSREPGHTGSDSSLSQRPERSQKKVMTTRQLRYAYAEFYLSLVLIQNYQSLNETGFRKICKKYDKNMRSVAAGRWFVENVLDAPFTDVRLLQRMTIEVEDLYTTHLANGDRSLAMEKLRVPPLGEPTPPSMVFRAGIALGMLIMLLVATAISYWKRAPLEEHTPGLMRLFRGPFTWVIFNFYMAANVAGWQQAGVNHILIFEIDPRSHLQPATFLEIACTFGILWALSMLGFLYNDLIGVSDPYVFPLGLILIMVGLLVVPLPIMNWPARWWTIKLVGRVITAPLHYVGFADFWMGDQMNSLVSCIVDHYYTVRFYAISWLRYDRVNNCFEPDVMVPITMCLPGWFRFAQCLRRFRDSGSKSMSYLINAGKYSTTFLVVLFSTLRSNSEGGYANTFSNPYTWLFLSSCVVATVYCYLWDVIRDFGLFRIMRGERIFLPSNWVYPQASYYFVIVENLVLRLFWAVKFTSFTQSDDSL
;
A
#
# COMPACT_ATOMS: atom_id res chain seq x y z
N MET A 1 15.46 -17.25 19.83
CA MET A 1 14.99 -15.85 19.68
C MET A 1 14.34 -15.39 21.00
N LYS A 2 14.54 -14.15 21.47
CA LYS A 2 13.91 -13.65 22.71
C LYS A 2 12.39 -13.51 22.50
N PHE A 3 11.57 -14.26 23.24
CA PHE A 3 10.11 -14.33 23.03
C PHE A 3 9.42 -12.97 22.93
N GLY A 4 9.86 -11.94 23.66
CA GLY A 4 9.26 -10.59 23.54
C GLY A 4 9.34 -10.01 22.12
N LYS A 5 10.44 -10.25 21.38
CA LYS A 5 10.54 -9.83 19.97
C LYS A 5 9.62 -10.64 19.06
N THR A 6 9.48 -11.94 19.36
CA THR A 6 8.58 -12.84 18.63
C THR A 6 7.11 -12.52 18.90
N PHE A 7 6.75 -12.15 20.14
CA PHE A 7 5.40 -11.77 20.51
C PHE A 7 4.96 -10.54 19.72
N GLU A 8 5.77 -9.48 19.75
CA GLU A 8 5.51 -8.24 19.00
C GLU A 8 5.43 -8.43 17.48
N SER A 9 6.26 -9.30 16.91
CA SER A 9 6.28 -9.52 15.46
C SER A 9 5.08 -10.33 14.94
N HIS A 10 4.36 -11.04 15.82
CA HIS A 10 3.23 -11.89 15.45
C HIS A 10 1.87 -11.29 15.85
N LEU A 11 1.84 -10.05 16.35
CA LEU A 11 0.59 -9.38 16.67
C LEU A 11 -0.18 -9.02 15.40
N THR A 12 -1.46 -9.32 15.38
CA THR A 12 -2.38 -8.76 14.39
C THR A 12 -2.51 -7.26 14.66
N ILE A 13 -2.16 -6.42 13.70
CA ILE A 13 -1.98 -4.98 13.95
C ILE A 13 -3.27 -4.27 14.28
N GLU A 14 -4.36 -4.66 13.62
CA GLU A 14 -5.70 -4.16 13.91
C GLU A 14 -6.10 -4.42 15.37
N TRP A 15 -5.51 -5.44 16.00
CA TRP A 15 -5.83 -5.88 17.36
C TRP A 15 -4.68 -5.65 18.34
N ARG A 16 -3.61 -4.95 17.96
CA ARG A 16 -2.38 -4.80 18.76
C ARG A 16 -2.68 -4.37 20.20
N GLN A 17 -3.57 -3.40 20.39
CA GLN A 17 -3.97 -2.87 21.70
C GLN A 17 -4.79 -3.86 22.56
N GLN A 18 -5.32 -4.91 21.94
CA GLN A 18 -6.16 -5.91 22.58
C GLN A 18 -5.36 -7.13 23.03
N TYR A 19 -4.11 -7.28 22.58
CA TYR A 19 -3.21 -8.30 23.13
C TYR A 19 -2.71 -7.89 24.50
N MET A 20 -2.32 -8.87 25.31
CA MET A 20 -1.70 -8.59 26.60
C MET A 20 -0.42 -7.75 26.44
N ARG A 21 -0.24 -6.76 27.30
CA ARG A 21 0.93 -5.86 27.32
C ARG A 21 2.14 -6.56 27.93
N TYR A 22 2.67 -7.55 27.21
CA TYR A 22 3.79 -8.38 27.67
C TYR A 22 5.06 -7.55 27.96
N GLY A 23 5.30 -6.47 27.21
CA GLY A 23 6.40 -5.53 27.44
C GLY A 23 6.29 -4.84 28.79
N ASP A 24 5.12 -4.27 29.09
CA ASP A 24 4.85 -3.53 30.33
C ASP A 24 4.97 -4.44 31.55
N LEU A 25 4.35 -5.63 31.52
CA LEU A 25 4.44 -6.61 32.60
C LEU A 25 5.88 -7.08 32.84
N LYS A 26 6.68 -7.16 31.78
CA LYS A 26 8.09 -7.53 31.90
C LYS A 26 8.91 -6.41 32.56
N GLU A 27 8.62 -5.15 32.24
CA GLU A 27 9.27 -4.02 32.89
C GLU A 27 8.82 -3.89 34.36
N LEU A 28 7.55 -4.18 34.66
CA LEU A 28 7.03 -4.25 36.02
C LEU A 28 7.81 -5.26 36.87
N ILE A 29 8.05 -6.47 36.36
CA ILE A 29 8.89 -7.48 37.04
C ILE A 29 10.30 -6.95 37.28
N LYS A 30 10.88 -6.26 36.29
CA LYS A 30 12.23 -5.70 36.41
C LYS A 30 12.31 -4.64 37.50
N GLN A 31 11.36 -3.69 37.52
CA GLN A 31 11.25 -2.67 38.57
C GLN A 31 11.03 -3.30 39.95
N GLY A 32 10.23 -4.37 40.03
CA GLY A 32 10.01 -5.11 41.27
C GLY A 32 11.29 -5.73 41.84
N VAL A 33 12.21 -6.18 40.98
CA VAL A 33 13.52 -6.70 41.41
C VAL A 33 14.48 -5.57 41.79
N GLU A 34 14.50 -4.47 41.02
CA GLU A 34 15.40 -3.33 41.26
C GLU A 34 15.04 -2.57 42.55
N ASN A 35 13.75 -2.46 42.86
CA ASN A 35 13.25 -1.76 44.05
C ASN A 35 13.16 -2.66 45.29
N ALA A 36 13.60 -3.93 45.20
CA ALA A 36 13.51 -4.85 46.32
C ALA A 36 14.41 -4.39 47.49
N PRO A 37 13.88 -4.33 48.72
CA PRO A 37 14.66 -3.94 49.90
C PRO A 37 15.83 -4.91 50.13
N SER A 38 16.99 -4.36 50.52
CA SER A 38 18.20 -5.15 50.73
C SER A 38 18.12 -5.93 52.05
N PRO A 39 18.46 -7.24 52.05
CA PRO A 39 18.53 -8.05 53.27
C PRO A 39 19.50 -7.53 54.33
N LEU A 40 20.43 -6.64 53.96
CA LEU A 40 21.44 -6.09 54.85
C LEU A 40 20.95 -4.85 55.61
N THR A 41 19.92 -4.17 55.11
CA THR A 41 19.48 -2.85 55.62
C THR A 41 18.03 -2.80 56.07
N SER A 42 17.23 -3.81 55.72
CA SER A 42 15.79 -3.86 55.98
C SER A 42 15.45 -5.06 56.85
N SER A 43 14.40 -4.94 57.66
CA SER A 43 13.90 -6.03 58.48
C SER A 43 13.22 -7.11 57.64
N ASP A 44 13.23 -8.36 58.12
CA ASP A 44 12.53 -9.48 57.44
C ASP A 44 11.04 -9.18 57.21
N TYR A 45 10.40 -8.45 58.13
CA TYR A 45 9.02 -8.02 58.00
C TYR A 45 8.81 -7.08 56.81
N GLU A 46 9.68 -6.08 56.64
CA GLU A 46 9.60 -5.13 55.52
C GLU A 46 9.83 -5.83 54.17
N ILE A 47 10.76 -6.79 54.13
CA ILE A 47 11.06 -7.57 52.93
C ILE A 47 9.84 -8.42 52.54
N GLN A 48 9.25 -9.13 53.50
CA GLN A 48 8.04 -9.94 53.25
C GLN A 48 6.84 -9.09 52.85
N ALA A 49 6.64 -7.95 53.51
CA ALA A 49 5.57 -7.01 53.18
C ALA A 49 5.71 -6.47 51.75
N TYR A 50 6.94 -6.12 51.33
CA TYR A 50 7.23 -5.67 49.97
C TYR A 50 6.88 -6.75 48.93
N TYR A 51 7.39 -7.98 49.09
CA TYR A 51 7.13 -9.05 48.12
C TYR A 51 5.64 -9.40 48.04
N LYS A 52 4.93 -9.38 49.17
CA LYS A 52 3.48 -9.61 49.20
C LYS A 52 2.72 -8.50 48.47
N ALA A 53 3.04 -7.23 48.73
CA ALA A 53 2.41 -6.10 48.06
C ALA A 53 2.71 -6.10 46.54
N PHE A 54 3.94 -6.46 46.16
CA PHE A 54 4.32 -6.58 44.75
C PHE A 54 3.62 -7.76 44.05
N GLU A 55 3.46 -8.90 44.74
CA GLU A 55 2.66 -10.03 44.24
C GLU A 55 1.22 -9.62 43.96
N GLU A 56 0.56 -8.96 44.92
CA GLU A 56 -0.81 -8.44 44.74
C GLU A 56 -0.91 -7.47 43.56
N THR A 57 0.06 -6.56 43.42
CA THR A 57 0.12 -5.59 42.30
C THR A 57 0.26 -6.31 40.96
N PHE A 58 1.22 -7.23 40.85
CA PHE A 58 1.48 -7.96 39.60
C PHE A 58 0.30 -8.84 39.18
N LEU A 59 -0.32 -9.55 40.13
CA LEU A 59 -1.47 -10.41 39.85
C LEU A 59 -2.72 -9.58 39.47
N THR A 60 -2.89 -8.39 40.07
CA THR A 60 -3.97 -7.46 39.69
C THR A 60 -3.81 -6.97 38.25
N GLU A 61 -2.59 -6.59 37.85
CA GLU A 61 -2.31 -6.22 36.45
C GLU A 61 -2.54 -7.41 35.50
N CYS A 62 -2.13 -8.61 35.87
CA CYS A 62 -2.40 -9.81 35.08
C CYS A 62 -3.90 -10.08 34.93
N GLN A 63 -4.69 -9.86 35.98
CA GLN A 63 -6.15 -9.99 35.95
C GLN A 63 -6.81 -8.94 35.04
N SER A 64 -6.31 -7.70 35.05
CA SER A 64 -6.75 -6.63 34.16
C SER A 64 -6.52 -7.00 32.68
N GLU A 65 -5.30 -7.44 32.36
CA GLU A 65 -4.94 -7.90 31.02
C GLU A 65 -5.78 -9.11 30.58
N LEU A 66 -6.00 -10.09 31.47
CA LEU A 66 -6.83 -11.27 31.20
C LEU A 66 -8.28 -10.88 30.89
N THR A 67 -8.82 -9.90 31.61
CA THR A 67 -10.18 -9.39 31.40
C THR A 67 -10.30 -8.72 30.03
N GLY A 68 -9.33 -7.88 29.65
CA GLY A 68 -9.27 -7.25 28.33
C GLY A 68 -9.20 -8.27 27.20
N VAL A 69 -8.31 -9.26 27.34
CA VAL A 69 -8.13 -10.33 26.35
C VAL A 69 -9.41 -11.16 26.18
N ASN A 70 -10.05 -11.53 27.29
CA ASN A 70 -11.30 -12.29 27.28
C ASN A 70 -12.44 -11.51 26.60
N ASN A 71 -12.63 -10.25 26.95
CA ASN A 71 -13.71 -9.43 26.40
C ASN A 71 -13.58 -9.29 24.89
N PHE A 72 -12.37 -8.98 24.41
CA PHE A 72 -12.11 -8.86 22.98
C PHE A 72 -12.31 -10.19 22.23
N PHE A 73 -11.80 -11.30 22.78
CA PHE A 73 -11.98 -12.62 22.18
C PHE A 73 -13.46 -12.99 22.07
N LEU A 74 -14.25 -12.79 23.14
CA LEU A 74 -15.67 -13.08 23.14
C LEU A 74 -16.45 -12.23 22.13
N GLU A 75 -16.11 -10.95 22.01
CA GLU A 75 -16.69 -10.07 21.00
C GLU A 75 -16.41 -10.60 19.59
N LYS A 76 -15.15 -10.94 19.29
CA LYS A 76 -14.76 -11.47 17.98
C LYS A 76 -15.34 -12.84 17.68
N LEU A 77 -15.47 -13.69 18.69
CA LEU A 77 -16.11 -14.99 18.56
C LEU A 77 -17.61 -14.86 18.22
N LEU A 78 -18.30 -13.89 18.84
CA LEU A 78 -19.70 -13.58 18.54
C LEU A 78 -19.87 -12.97 17.15
N GLU A 79 -18.98 -12.06 16.76
CA GLU A 79 -18.93 -11.50 15.41
C GLU A 79 -18.74 -12.62 14.36
N ALA A 80 -17.78 -13.51 14.60
CA ALA A 80 -17.51 -14.66 13.74
C ALA A 80 -18.72 -15.59 13.63
N ARG A 81 -19.39 -15.90 14.76
CA ARG A 81 -20.60 -16.73 14.77
C ARG A 81 -21.74 -16.11 13.95
N ARG A 82 -21.94 -14.78 14.04
CA ARG A 82 -22.93 -14.06 13.24
C ARG A 82 -22.59 -14.11 11.76
N LYS A 83 -21.31 -13.87 11.41
CA LYS A 83 -20.82 -13.89 10.02
C LYS A 83 -20.95 -15.30 9.41
N HIS A 84 -20.61 -16.36 10.16
CA HIS A 84 -20.83 -17.75 9.76
C HIS A 84 -22.30 -18.04 9.44
N GLY A 85 -23.20 -17.67 10.35
CA GLY A 85 -24.65 -17.84 10.15
C GLY A 85 -25.16 -17.10 8.90
N HIS A 86 -24.69 -15.87 8.69
CA HIS A 86 -25.04 -15.09 7.50
C HIS A 86 -24.54 -15.74 6.20
N LEU A 87 -23.27 -16.14 6.15
CA LEU A 87 -22.66 -16.78 4.98
C LEU A 87 -23.32 -18.12 4.65
N LYS A 88 -23.64 -18.92 5.68
CA LYS A 88 -24.38 -20.17 5.51
C LYS A 88 -25.75 -19.95 4.88
N LEU A 89 -26.49 -18.92 5.31
CA LEU A 89 -27.77 -18.57 4.71
C LEU A 89 -27.62 -18.13 3.25
N GLN A 90 -26.60 -17.33 2.91
CA GLN A 90 -26.32 -16.91 1.54
C GLN A 90 -25.93 -18.10 0.64
N LEU A 91 -25.12 -19.02 1.15
CA LEU A 91 -24.69 -20.23 0.43
C LEU A 91 -25.88 -21.17 0.16
N LEU A 92 -26.78 -21.33 1.14
CA LEU A 92 -28.00 -22.13 0.99
C LEU A 92 -29.01 -21.47 0.03
N ALA A 93 -29.11 -20.14 0.05
CA ALA A 93 -29.93 -19.41 -0.92
C ALA A 93 -29.41 -19.59 -2.35
N TYR A 94 -28.09 -19.50 -2.54
CA TYR A 94 -27.43 -19.78 -3.81
C TYR A 94 -27.68 -21.22 -4.29
N SER A 95 -27.54 -22.20 -3.39
CA SER A 95 -27.75 -23.61 -3.73
C SER A 95 -29.22 -23.96 -4.06
N ARG A 96 -30.17 -23.07 -3.73
CA ARG A 96 -31.61 -23.23 -4.00
C ARG A 96 -32.07 -22.51 -5.27
N GLU A 97 -31.26 -21.68 -5.91
CA GLU A 97 -31.64 -21.12 -7.21
C GLU A 97 -31.70 -22.25 -8.26
N PRO A 98 -32.78 -22.34 -9.07
CA PRO A 98 -32.97 -23.46 -9.99
C PRO A 98 -32.00 -23.34 -11.15
N GLY A 99 -30.88 -24.05 -11.06
CA GLY A 99 -29.92 -24.19 -12.15
C GLY A 99 -29.08 -25.47 -12.13
N HIS A 100 -29.17 -26.30 -11.07
CA HIS A 100 -28.30 -27.47 -10.94
C HIS A 100 -28.91 -28.79 -10.49
N THR A 101 -30.23 -28.91 -10.37
CA THR A 101 -30.89 -30.23 -10.37
C THR A 101 -32.23 -30.13 -11.06
N GLY A 102 -32.44 -30.96 -12.08
CA GLY A 102 -33.69 -31.01 -12.83
C GLY A 102 -34.83 -31.50 -11.96
N SER A 103 -35.95 -30.79 -12.01
CA SER A 103 -37.30 -31.33 -12.15
C SER A 103 -38.29 -30.17 -12.19
N ASP A 104 -38.95 -30.05 -13.33
CA ASP A 104 -40.16 -29.25 -13.48
C ASP A 104 -41.22 -29.76 -12.51
N SER A 105 -41.80 -28.83 -11.73
CA SER A 105 -43.22 -28.76 -11.35
C SER A 105 -43.39 -28.19 -9.94
N SER A 106 -43.86 -26.95 -9.88
CA SER A 106 -45.11 -26.57 -9.20
C SER A 106 -45.19 -25.06 -9.07
N LEU A 107 -46.19 -24.50 -9.76
CA LEU A 107 -46.73 -23.18 -9.49
C LEU A 107 -47.18 -23.10 -8.03
N SER A 108 -46.49 -22.31 -7.21
CA SER A 108 -47.05 -21.80 -5.96
C SER A 108 -46.59 -20.38 -5.75
N GLN A 109 -47.58 -19.48 -5.76
CA GLN A 109 -47.51 -18.08 -5.36
C GLN A 109 -46.64 -17.91 -4.10
N ARG A 110 -45.74 -16.91 -4.12
CA ARG A 110 -45.10 -16.42 -2.90
C ARG A 110 -45.14 -14.89 -2.83
N PRO A 111 -45.40 -14.33 -1.64
CA PRO A 111 -45.59 -12.91 -1.44
C PRO A 111 -44.25 -12.17 -1.48
N GLU A 112 -44.32 -10.91 -1.90
CA GLU A 112 -43.23 -9.94 -1.89
C GLU A 112 -42.58 -9.85 -0.50
N ARG A 113 -41.46 -10.55 -0.30
CA ARG A 113 -40.51 -10.28 0.78
C ARG A 113 -39.24 -9.73 0.13
N SER A 114 -38.90 -8.51 0.53
CA SER A 114 -37.71 -7.74 0.17
C SER A 114 -36.60 -8.58 -0.49
N GLN A 115 -36.35 -8.31 -1.77
CA GLN A 115 -35.23 -8.89 -2.53
C GLN A 115 -33.90 -8.51 -1.86
N LYS A 116 -33.47 -9.26 -0.84
CA LYS A 116 -32.08 -9.26 -0.41
C LYS A 116 -31.28 -9.89 -1.53
N LYS A 117 -30.52 -9.05 -2.25
CA LYS A 117 -29.62 -9.45 -3.33
C LYS A 117 -28.73 -10.62 -2.87
N VAL A 118 -28.93 -11.79 -3.47
CA VAL A 118 -28.13 -13.00 -3.19
C VAL A 118 -26.72 -12.77 -3.70
N MET A 119 -25.71 -13.19 -2.93
CA MET A 119 -24.31 -13.08 -3.34
C MET A 119 -24.04 -13.99 -4.54
N THR A 120 -23.32 -13.47 -5.55
CA THR A 120 -22.82 -14.29 -6.65
C THR A 120 -21.77 -15.30 -6.17
N THR A 121 -21.53 -16.38 -6.92
CA THR A 121 -20.50 -17.40 -6.59
C THR A 121 -19.13 -16.80 -6.33
N ARG A 122 -18.74 -15.77 -7.10
CA ARG A 122 -17.48 -15.05 -6.90
C ARG A 122 -17.44 -14.28 -5.59
N GLN A 123 -18.54 -13.61 -5.24
CA GLN A 123 -18.68 -12.89 -3.97
C GLN A 123 -18.69 -13.86 -2.78
N LEU A 124 -19.36 -15.01 -2.89
CA LEU A 124 -19.34 -16.07 -1.89
C LEU A 124 -17.92 -16.62 -1.67
N ARG A 125 -17.19 -16.95 -2.75
CA ARG A 125 -15.80 -17.41 -2.66
C ARG A 125 -14.91 -16.43 -1.92
N TYR A 126 -15.03 -15.14 -2.22
CA TYR A 126 -14.27 -14.09 -1.54
C TYR A 126 -14.67 -13.96 -0.07
N ALA A 127 -15.98 -13.90 0.22
CA ALA A 127 -16.49 -13.72 1.57
C ALA A 127 -16.14 -14.90 2.50
N TYR A 128 -16.16 -16.12 1.99
CA TYR A 128 -15.70 -17.31 2.73
C TYR A 128 -14.18 -17.29 2.97
N ALA A 129 -13.37 -16.85 1.99
CA ALA A 129 -11.92 -16.73 2.17
C ALA A 129 -11.56 -15.65 3.21
N GLU A 130 -12.23 -14.50 3.16
CA GLU A 130 -12.07 -13.42 4.15
C GLU A 130 -12.53 -13.88 5.55
N PHE A 131 -13.65 -14.61 5.62
CA PHE A 131 -14.13 -15.15 6.88
C PHE A 131 -13.16 -16.20 7.45
N TYR A 132 -12.65 -17.11 6.63
CA TYR A 132 -11.65 -18.08 7.04
C TYR A 132 -10.37 -17.42 7.57
N LEU A 133 -9.87 -16.38 6.89
CA LEU A 133 -8.75 -15.57 7.40
C LEU A 133 -9.07 -14.98 8.77
N SER A 134 -10.28 -14.44 8.98
CA SER A 134 -10.66 -13.89 10.29
C SER A 134 -10.63 -14.95 11.41
N LEU A 135 -11.05 -16.19 11.13
CA LEU A 135 -10.98 -17.30 12.08
C LEU A 135 -9.53 -17.66 12.44
N VAL A 136 -8.64 -17.69 11.44
CA VAL A 136 -7.20 -17.94 11.65
C VAL A 136 -6.57 -16.84 12.51
N LEU A 137 -6.93 -15.57 12.28
CA LEU A 137 -6.44 -14.46 13.10
C LEU A 137 -6.91 -14.60 14.56
N ILE A 138 -8.18 -14.96 14.81
CA ILE A 138 -8.69 -15.21 16.17
C ILE A 138 -7.94 -16.36 16.84
N GLN A 139 -7.64 -17.43 16.10
CA GLN A 139 -6.87 -18.57 16.60
C GLN A 139 -5.44 -18.17 16.99
N ASN A 140 -4.78 -17.36 16.16
CA ASN A 140 -3.46 -16.80 16.47
C ASN A 140 -3.50 -15.90 17.69
N TYR A 141 -4.54 -15.06 17.82
CA TYR A 141 -4.76 -14.22 19.00
C TYR A 141 -4.87 -15.05 20.28
N GLN A 142 -5.66 -16.11 20.27
CA GLN A 142 -5.79 -17.05 21.39
C GLN A 142 -4.44 -17.68 21.76
N SER A 143 -3.78 -18.32 20.80
CA SER A 143 -2.52 -19.05 21.06
C SER A 143 -1.40 -18.13 21.56
N LEU A 144 -1.29 -16.92 20.99
CA LEU A 144 -0.23 -15.98 21.32
C LEU A 144 -0.43 -15.40 22.73
N ASN A 145 -1.65 -15.01 23.10
CA ASN A 145 -1.95 -14.51 24.45
C ASN A 145 -1.78 -15.62 25.51
N GLU A 146 -2.25 -16.84 25.27
CA GLU A 146 -2.07 -17.95 26.21
C GLU A 146 -0.58 -18.23 26.46
N THR A 147 0.22 -18.24 25.39
CA THR A 147 1.68 -18.39 25.49
C THR A 147 2.32 -17.20 26.22
N GLY A 148 1.80 -16.00 26.00
CA GLY A 148 2.22 -14.78 26.69
C GLY A 148 2.02 -14.86 28.20
N PHE A 149 0.80 -15.20 28.65
CA PHE A 149 0.49 -15.38 30.07
C PHE A 149 1.35 -16.47 30.70
N ARG A 150 1.47 -17.62 30.04
CA ARG A 150 2.33 -18.72 30.50
C ARG A 150 3.78 -18.27 30.71
N LYS A 151 4.32 -17.46 29.79
CA LYS A 151 5.71 -17.00 29.85
C LYS A 151 5.94 -15.86 30.83
N ILE A 152 4.97 -14.96 31.01
CA ILE A 152 5.10 -13.86 31.98
C ILE A 152 4.99 -14.37 33.41
N CYS A 153 4.06 -15.30 33.69
CA CYS A 153 3.94 -15.95 34.99
C CYS A 153 5.21 -16.73 35.35
N LYS A 154 5.73 -17.54 34.40
CA LYS A 154 7.02 -18.23 34.58
C LYS A 154 8.19 -17.26 34.81
N LYS A 155 8.16 -16.08 34.18
CA LYS A 155 9.20 -15.06 34.38
C LYS A 155 9.10 -14.47 35.78
N TYR A 156 7.90 -14.14 36.25
CA TYR A 156 7.67 -13.66 37.61
C TYR A 156 8.18 -14.67 38.64
N ASP A 157 7.73 -15.93 38.56
CA ASP A 157 8.11 -16.99 39.50
C ASP A 157 9.63 -17.19 39.56
N LYS A 158 10.31 -17.14 38.40
CA LYS A 158 11.76 -17.24 38.32
C LYS A 158 12.48 -16.06 38.98
N ASN A 159 11.98 -14.84 38.79
CA ASN A 159 12.62 -13.61 39.27
C ASN A 159 12.35 -13.38 40.77
N MET A 160 11.14 -13.67 41.24
CA MET A 160 10.72 -13.47 42.64
C MET A 160 10.89 -14.73 43.51
N ARG A 161 11.32 -15.86 42.92
CA ARG A 161 11.43 -17.17 43.60
C ARG A 161 10.10 -17.58 44.26
N SER A 162 8.99 -17.26 43.62
CA SER A 162 7.61 -17.58 44.03
C SER A 162 7.01 -18.66 43.12
N VAL A 163 5.86 -19.20 43.52
CA VAL A 163 4.99 -20.08 42.71
C VAL A 163 3.59 -19.50 42.52
N ALA A 164 3.36 -18.28 42.99
CA ALA A 164 2.04 -17.66 43.00
C ALA A 164 1.52 -17.35 41.60
N ALA A 165 2.36 -16.82 40.70
CA ALA A 165 1.92 -16.49 39.35
C ALA A 165 1.64 -17.76 38.53
N GLY A 166 2.40 -18.83 38.74
CA GLY A 166 2.12 -20.15 38.17
C GLY A 166 0.78 -20.72 38.63
N ARG A 167 0.44 -20.61 39.92
CA ARG A 167 -0.88 -21.02 40.45
C ARG A 167 -2.00 -20.17 39.86
N TRP A 168 -1.83 -18.84 39.86
CA TRP A 168 -2.80 -17.92 39.27
C TRP A 168 -3.09 -18.23 37.79
N PHE A 169 -2.06 -18.58 37.01
CA PHE A 169 -2.23 -18.98 35.60
C PHE A 169 -3.11 -20.23 35.46
N VAL A 170 -2.89 -21.24 36.30
CA VAL A 170 -3.67 -22.48 36.28
C VAL A 170 -5.13 -22.20 36.66
N GLU A 171 -5.35 -21.40 37.70
CA GLU A 171 -6.69 -21.11 38.23
C GLU A 171 -7.52 -20.16 37.35
N ASN A 172 -6.87 -19.21 36.67
CA ASN A 172 -7.57 -18.11 35.98
C ASN A 172 -7.45 -18.14 34.46
N VAL A 173 -6.35 -18.66 33.90
CA VAL A 173 -6.09 -18.59 32.45
C VAL A 173 -6.46 -19.88 31.74
N LEU A 174 -6.15 -21.05 32.29
CA LEU A 174 -6.38 -22.33 31.59
C LEU A 174 -7.84 -22.57 31.23
N ASP A 175 -8.76 -22.22 32.12
CA ASP A 175 -10.21 -22.38 31.95
C ASP A 175 -10.91 -21.08 31.51
N ALA A 176 -10.15 -20.06 31.09
CA ALA A 176 -10.71 -18.81 30.63
C ALA A 176 -11.49 -18.99 29.31
N PRO A 177 -12.53 -18.17 29.03
CA PRO A 177 -13.27 -18.26 27.78
C PRO A 177 -12.39 -18.17 26.53
N PHE A 178 -11.32 -17.36 26.56
CA PHE A 178 -10.41 -17.22 25.42
C PHE A 178 -9.51 -18.43 25.15
N THR A 179 -9.37 -19.39 26.07
CA THR A 179 -8.57 -20.62 25.87
C THR A 179 -9.41 -21.79 25.34
N ASP A 180 -10.74 -21.69 25.33
CA ASP A 180 -11.59 -22.73 24.73
C ASP A 180 -11.52 -22.69 23.18
N VAL A 181 -10.81 -23.65 22.61
CA VAL A 181 -10.62 -23.79 21.15
C VAL A 181 -11.83 -24.41 20.43
N ARG A 182 -12.77 -25.04 21.15
CA ARG A 182 -13.74 -26.00 20.56
C ARG A 182 -14.74 -25.35 19.61
N LEU A 183 -15.22 -24.14 19.93
CA LEU A 183 -16.19 -23.46 19.07
C LEU A 183 -15.51 -22.91 17.81
N LEU A 184 -14.33 -22.31 17.98
CA LEU A 184 -13.56 -21.74 16.87
C LEU A 184 -13.14 -22.83 15.88
N GLN A 185 -12.59 -23.94 16.37
CA GLN A 185 -12.21 -25.09 15.53
C GLN A 185 -13.41 -25.68 14.77
N ARG A 186 -14.56 -25.82 15.43
CA ARG A 186 -15.79 -26.29 14.76
C ARG A 186 -16.21 -25.36 13.63
N MET A 187 -16.20 -24.04 13.86
CA MET A 187 -16.52 -23.07 12.79
C MET A 187 -15.50 -23.15 11.64
N THR A 188 -14.20 -23.28 11.94
CA THR A 188 -13.17 -23.43 10.91
C THR A 188 -13.42 -24.67 10.05
N ILE A 189 -13.64 -25.83 10.66
CA ILE A 189 -13.91 -27.09 9.93
C ILE A 189 -15.19 -26.96 9.10
N GLU A 190 -16.27 -26.42 9.66
CA GLU A 190 -17.51 -26.21 8.90
C GLU A 190 -17.32 -25.29 7.68
N VAL A 191 -16.49 -24.24 7.80
CA VAL A 191 -16.16 -23.35 6.68
C VAL A 191 -15.37 -24.09 5.60
N GLU A 192 -14.39 -24.90 5.99
CA GLU A 192 -13.61 -25.74 5.06
C GLU A 192 -14.53 -26.70 4.28
N ASP A 193 -15.41 -27.40 4.99
CA ASP A 193 -16.31 -28.40 4.40
C ASP A 193 -17.35 -27.76 3.48
N LEU A 194 -17.96 -26.65 3.91
CA LEU A 194 -18.92 -25.90 3.10
C LEU A 194 -18.29 -25.34 1.82
N TYR A 195 -17.07 -24.81 1.92
CA TYR A 195 -16.35 -24.30 0.75
C TYR A 195 -15.98 -25.43 -0.20
N THR A 196 -15.46 -26.55 0.33
CA THR A 196 -15.08 -27.72 -0.46
C THR A 196 -16.29 -28.26 -1.23
N THR A 197 -17.41 -28.45 -0.54
CA THR A 197 -18.62 -29.06 -1.11
C THR A 197 -19.30 -28.15 -2.14
N HIS A 198 -19.52 -26.87 -1.81
CA HIS A 198 -20.38 -25.99 -2.62
C HIS A 198 -19.64 -25.03 -3.54
N LEU A 199 -18.34 -24.77 -3.32
CA LEU A 199 -17.58 -23.75 -4.05
C LEU A 199 -16.36 -24.30 -4.79
N ALA A 200 -15.85 -25.48 -4.39
CA ALA A 200 -14.71 -26.18 -5.00
C ALA A 200 -15.07 -27.56 -5.58
N ASN A 201 -16.37 -27.86 -5.76
CA ASN A 201 -16.86 -29.10 -6.39
C ASN A 201 -16.32 -30.40 -5.76
N GLY A 202 -16.11 -30.41 -4.45
CA GLY A 202 -15.59 -31.58 -3.71
C GLY A 202 -14.06 -31.69 -3.67
N ASP A 203 -13.32 -30.84 -4.37
CA ASP A 203 -11.86 -30.85 -4.33
C ASP A 203 -11.32 -30.13 -3.08
N ARG A 204 -10.95 -30.92 -2.06
CA ARG A 204 -10.36 -30.41 -0.82
C ARG A 204 -9.01 -29.74 -1.06
N SER A 205 -8.22 -30.22 -2.02
CA SER A 205 -6.91 -29.62 -2.32
C SER A 205 -7.11 -28.22 -2.86
N LEU A 206 -8.00 -28.03 -3.84
CA LEU A 206 -8.35 -26.73 -4.40
C LEU A 206 -8.99 -25.80 -3.36
N ALA A 207 -9.84 -26.32 -2.49
CA ALA A 207 -10.45 -25.56 -1.39
C ALA A 207 -9.40 -25.09 -0.37
N MET A 208 -8.51 -25.99 0.05
CA MET A 208 -7.45 -25.69 1.02
C MET A 208 -6.34 -24.86 0.40
N GLU A 209 -6.13 -24.96 -0.91
CA GLU A 209 -5.44 -23.95 -1.67
C GLU A 209 -6.20 -22.67 -1.36
N LYS A 210 -7.37 -22.40 -1.96
CA LYS A 210 -8.11 -21.12 -1.91
C LYS A 210 -8.32 -20.49 -0.54
N LEU A 211 -8.53 -21.27 0.52
CA LEU A 211 -8.75 -20.78 1.88
C LEU A 211 -7.48 -20.50 2.67
N ARG A 212 -6.41 -21.29 2.48
CA ARG A 212 -5.19 -21.08 3.27
C ARG A 212 -4.49 -19.80 2.81
N VAL A 213 -4.20 -18.97 3.80
CA VAL A 213 -3.37 -17.77 3.66
C VAL A 213 -1.96 -18.18 4.07
N PRO A 214 -0.94 -17.98 3.22
CA PRO A 214 0.45 -18.16 3.62
C PRO A 214 0.73 -17.34 4.89
N PRO A 215 1.51 -17.86 5.85
CA PRO A 215 1.80 -17.13 7.08
C PRO A 215 2.31 -15.71 6.76
N LEU A 216 1.59 -14.71 7.25
CA LEU A 216 1.95 -13.30 7.12
C LEU A 216 3.30 -13.09 7.82
N GLY A 217 4.33 -12.76 7.05
CA GLY A 217 5.66 -12.46 7.59
C GLY A 217 6.71 -13.58 7.47
N GLU A 218 6.51 -14.57 6.60
CA GLU A 218 7.64 -15.42 6.21
C GLU A 218 8.77 -14.59 5.61
N PRO A 219 10.03 -14.81 6.02
CA PRO A 219 11.16 -14.08 5.47
C PRO A 219 11.25 -14.35 3.97
N THR A 220 11.56 -13.30 3.20
CA THR A 220 11.76 -13.44 1.76
C THR A 220 12.82 -14.53 1.48
N PRO A 221 12.56 -15.47 0.56
CA PRO A 221 13.50 -16.55 0.25
C PRO A 221 14.91 -16.00 -0.05
N PRO A 222 15.98 -16.55 0.56
CA PRO A 222 17.33 -16.04 0.38
C PRO A 222 17.78 -15.98 -1.09
N SER A 223 17.34 -16.93 -1.92
CA SER A 223 17.62 -16.96 -3.35
C SER A 223 17.03 -15.75 -4.09
N MET A 224 15.87 -15.27 -3.68
CA MET A 224 15.24 -14.09 -4.27
C MET A 224 15.99 -12.82 -3.88
N VAL A 225 16.36 -12.70 -2.61
CA VAL A 225 17.18 -11.58 -2.11
C VAL A 225 18.53 -11.54 -2.82
N PHE A 226 19.17 -12.68 -3.00
CA PHE A 226 20.46 -12.78 -3.71
C PHE A 226 20.35 -12.35 -5.18
N ARG A 227 19.35 -12.86 -5.92
CA ARG A 227 19.12 -12.45 -7.32
C ARG A 227 18.83 -10.95 -7.43
N ALA A 228 18.00 -10.41 -6.56
CA ALA A 228 17.71 -8.97 -6.51
C ALA A 228 18.98 -8.14 -6.20
N GLY A 229 19.83 -8.63 -5.28
CA GLY A 229 21.10 -8.00 -4.94
C GLY A 229 22.10 -7.97 -6.11
N ILE A 230 22.23 -9.07 -6.86
CA ILE A 230 23.05 -9.10 -8.09
C ILE A 230 22.50 -8.13 -9.13
N ALA A 231 21.18 -8.14 -9.37
CA ALA A 231 20.54 -7.22 -10.31
C ALA A 231 20.77 -5.75 -9.93
N LEU A 232 20.70 -5.42 -8.63
CA LEU A 232 21.00 -4.08 -8.13
C LEU A 232 22.47 -3.70 -8.35
N GLY A 233 23.41 -4.61 -8.08
CA GLY A 233 24.84 -4.38 -8.33
C GLY A 233 25.14 -4.13 -9.81
N MET A 234 24.56 -4.93 -10.71
CA MET A 234 24.66 -4.75 -12.17
C MET A 234 24.07 -3.41 -12.62
N LEU A 235 22.90 -3.03 -12.09
CA LEU A 235 22.29 -1.74 -12.38
C LEU A 235 23.20 -0.58 -11.99
N ILE A 236 23.73 -0.58 -10.76
CA ILE A 236 24.60 0.49 -10.26
C ILE A 236 25.83 0.63 -11.17
N MET A 237 26.48 -0.48 -11.50
CA MET A 237 27.63 -0.50 -12.42
C MET A 237 27.26 0.10 -13.79
N LEU A 238 26.13 -0.30 -14.37
CA LEU A 238 25.69 0.20 -15.67
C LEU A 238 25.27 1.67 -15.64
N LEU A 239 24.65 2.14 -14.56
CA LEU A 239 24.32 3.57 -14.40
C LEU A 239 25.57 4.43 -14.31
N VAL A 240 26.59 3.97 -13.56
CA VAL A 240 27.90 4.65 -13.50
C VAL A 240 28.56 4.66 -14.87
N ALA A 241 28.57 3.53 -15.58
CA ALA A 241 29.11 3.45 -16.94
C ALA A 241 28.36 4.41 -17.89
N THR A 242 27.03 4.44 -17.83
CA THR A 242 26.19 5.34 -18.63
C THR A 242 26.51 6.81 -18.36
N ALA A 243 26.69 7.19 -17.08
CA ALA A 243 27.04 8.56 -16.71
C ALA A 243 28.43 8.96 -17.22
N ILE A 244 29.42 8.07 -17.11
CA ILE A 244 30.78 8.30 -17.64
C ILE A 244 30.73 8.41 -19.17
N SER A 245 30.01 7.52 -19.84
CA SER A 245 29.87 7.53 -21.29
C SER A 245 29.17 8.78 -21.81
N TYR A 246 28.10 9.23 -21.14
CA TYR A 246 27.45 10.49 -21.47
C TYR A 246 28.40 11.68 -21.34
N TRP A 247 29.24 11.71 -20.30
CA TRP A 247 30.21 12.80 -20.11
C TRP A 247 31.34 12.77 -21.14
N LYS A 248 31.86 11.59 -21.48
CA LYS A 248 32.96 11.43 -22.44
C LYS A 248 32.53 11.55 -23.89
N ARG A 249 31.29 11.16 -24.19
CA ARG A 249 30.73 11.14 -25.54
C ARG A 249 29.28 11.63 -25.47
N ALA A 250 29.14 12.92 -25.20
CA ALA A 250 27.84 13.56 -25.26
C ALA A 250 27.26 13.41 -26.68
N PRO A 251 25.93 13.21 -26.81
CA PRO A 251 25.29 13.19 -28.11
C PRO A 251 25.47 14.55 -28.81
N LEU A 252 25.32 14.56 -30.13
CA LEU A 252 25.19 15.80 -30.91
C LEU A 252 24.04 16.65 -30.35
N GLU A 253 24.17 17.98 -30.43
CA GLU A 253 23.17 18.92 -29.90
C GLU A 253 21.77 18.64 -30.48
N GLU A 254 21.68 18.29 -31.76
CA GLU A 254 20.43 17.93 -32.44
C GLU A 254 19.73 16.71 -31.81
N HIS A 255 20.48 15.74 -31.30
CA HIS A 255 19.93 14.52 -30.71
C HIS A 255 19.60 14.67 -29.22
N THR A 256 20.08 15.74 -28.57
CA THR A 256 19.94 15.95 -27.12
C THR A 256 18.47 16.07 -26.68
N PRO A 257 17.61 16.85 -27.34
CA PRO A 257 16.18 16.92 -26.99
C PRO A 257 15.49 15.55 -27.08
N GLY A 258 15.79 14.79 -28.14
CA GLY A 258 15.27 13.44 -28.34
C GLY A 258 15.73 12.47 -27.26
N LEU A 259 17.03 12.47 -26.91
CA LEU A 259 17.56 11.66 -25.81
C LEU A 259 16.80 11.94 -24.50
N MET A 260 16.72 13.21 -24.11
CA MET A 260 16.13 13.59 -22.83
C MET A 260 14.65 13.20 -22.74
N ARG A 261 13.87 13.43 -23.80
CA ARG A 261 12.42 13.14 -23.79
C ARG A 261 12.12 11.65 -23.89
N LEU A 262 12.84 10.92 -24.74
CA LEU A 262 12.58 9.50 -24.99
C LEU A 262 13.02 8.59 -23.84
N PHE A 263 14.05 8.97 -23.08
CA PHE A 263 14.56 8.16 -21.95
C PHE A 263 14.00 8.56 -20.59
N ARG A 264 13.55 9.81 -20.38
CA ARG A 264 13.03 10.28 -19.09
C ARG A 264 11.76 9.56 -18.65
N GLY A 265 10.80 9.37 -19.57
CA GLY A 265 9.56 8.64 -19.29
C GLY A 265 9.82 7.20 -18.81
N PRO A 266 10.52 6.35 -19.59
CA PRO A 266 10.89 4.99 -19.18
C PRO A 266 11.69 4.94 -17.88
N PHE A 267 12.63 5.87 -17.66
CA PHE A 267 13.39 5.92 -16.40
C PHE A 267 12.50 6.23 -15.19
N THR A 268 11.49 7.09 -15.37
CA THR A 268 10.53 7.41 -14.30
C THR A 268 9.76 6.15 -13.86
N TRP A 269 9.43 5.24 -14.79
CA TRP A 269 8.85 3.94 -14.44
C TRP A 269 9.82 3.05 -13.64
N VAL A 270 11.11 3.08 -13.94
CA VAL A 270 12.14 2.37 -13.15
C VAL A 270 12.13 2.88 -11.71
N ILE A 271 12.19 4.21 -11.52
CA ILE A 271 12.14 4.86 -10.21
C ILE A 271 10.84 4.51 -9.47
N PHE A 272 9.69 4.55 -10.16
CA PHE A 272 8.40 4.17 -9.58
C PHE A 272 8.41 2.75 -9.00
N ASN A 273 9.02 1.79 -9.71
CA ASN A 273 9.13 0.41 -9.22
C ASN A 273 10.05 0.29 -7.99
N PHE A 274 11.10 1.10 -7.89
CA PHE A 274 11.90 1.19 -6.66
C PHE A 274 11.08 1.70 -5.47
N TYR A 275 10.26 2.74 -5.68
CA TYR A 275 9.35 3.21 -4.64
C TYR A 275 8.31 2.16 -4.26
N MET A 276 7.82 1.37 -5.22
CA MET A 276 6.94 0.24 -4.91
C MET A 276 7.62 -0.83 -4.05
N ALA A 277 8.88 -1.17 -4.35
CA ALA A 277 9.66 -2.08 -3.51
C ALA A 277 9.82 -1.55 -2.09
N ALA A 278 10.15 -0.26 -1.94
CA ALA A 278 10.27 0.41 -0.65
C ALA A 278 8.94 0.48 0.11
N ASN A 279 7.84 0.80 -0.57
CA ASN A 279 6.49 0.85 0.03
C ASN A 279 6.06 -0.51 0.57
N VAL A 280 6.21 -1.57 -0.23
CA VAL A 280 5.84 -2.93 0.20
C VAL A 280 6.73 -3.40 1.35
N ALA A 281 8.04 -3.11 1.32
CA ALA A 281 8.94 -3.38 2.44
C ALA A 281 8.50 -2.63 3.72
N GLY A 282 8.19 -1.34 3.60
CA GLY A 282 7.72 -0.51 4.71
C GLY A 282 6.38 -1.00 5.27
N TRP A 283 5.44 -1.38 4.41
CA TRP A 283 4.16 -1.98 4.82
C TRP A 283 4.36 -3.30 5.53
N GLN A 284 5.22 -4.19 5.02
CA GLN A 284 5.52 -5.46 5.68
C GLN A 284 6.19 -5.26 7.04
N GLN A 285 7.15 -4.33 7.14
CA GLN A 285 7.84 -4.05 8.40
C GLN A 285 6.91 -3.41 9.45
N ALA A 286 6.01 -2.53 9.00
CA ALA A 286 4.97 -1.95 9.84
C ALA A 286 3.78 -2.90 10.05
N GLY A 287 3.79 -4.06 9.38
CA GLY A 287 2.78 -5.13 9.31
C GLY A 287 1.40 -4.71 8.75
N VAL A 288 1.36 -3.66 7.95
CA VAL A 288 0.17 -3.27 7.20
C VAL A 288 -0.21 -4.40 6.24
N ASN A 289 -1.44 -4.92 6.37
CA ASN A 289 -1.99 -5.97 5.51
C ASN A 289 -2.38 -5.42 4.13
N HIS A 290 -1.37 -5.01 3.36
CA HIS A 290 -1.52 -4.46 2.03
C HIS A 290 -2.16 -5.47 1.05
N ILE A 291 -1.96 -6.78 1.25
CA ILE A 291 -2.61 -7.83 0.43
C ILE A 291 -4.14 -7.70 0.53
N LEU A 292 -4.66 -7.57 1.76
CA LEU A 292 -6.09 -7.38 2.00
C LEU A 292 -6.58 -6.01 1.49
N ILE A 293 -5.85 -4.94 1.82
CA ILE A 293 -6.23 -3.56 1.46
C ILE A 293 -6.35 -3.38 -0.06
N PHE A 294 -5.44 -3.99 -0.82
CA PHE A 294 -5.44 -3.93 -2.28
C PHE A 294 -6.26 -5.05 -2.94
N GLU A 295 -6.93 -5.90 -2.15
CA GLU A 295 -7.70 -7.05 -2.63
C GLU A 295 -6.88 -7.98 -3.55
N ILE A 296 -5.60 -8.16 -3.23
CA ILE A 296 -4.67 -9.00 -3.99
C ILE A 296 -4.87 -10.46 -3.54
N ASP A 297 -4.75 -11.41 -4.47
CA ASP A 297 -4.77 -12.84 -4.12
C ASP A 297 -3.58 -13.15 -3.21
N PRO A 298 -3.81 -13.67 -1.98
CA PRO A 298 -2.75 -13.97 -1.03
C PRO A 298 -1.69 -14.95 -1.53
N ARG A 299 -1.94 -15.72 -2.60
CA ARG A 299 -0.94 -16.62 -3.19
C ARG A 299 -0.13 -16.03 -4.32
N SER A 300 -0.59 -14.94 -4.92
CA SER A 300 0.10 -14.27 -6.02
C SER A 300 0.65 -12.89 -5.64
N HIS A 301 0.70 -12.58 -4.33
CA HIS A 301 1.27 -11.32 -3.88
C HIS A 301 2.79 -11.28 -4.12
N LEU A 302 3.28 -10.11 -4.49
CA LEU A 302 4.68 -9.88 -4.75
C LEU A 302 5.41 -9.50 -3.45
N GLN A 303 6.57 -10.09 -3.24
CA GLN A 303 7.47 -9.76 -2.14
C GLN A 303 8.31 -8.52 -2.50
N PRO A 304 8.84 -7.77 -1.52
CA PRO A 304 9.67 -6.59 -1.78
C PRO A 304 10.84 -6.87 -2.71
N ALA A 305 11.53 -8.00 -2.51
CA ALA A 305 12.65 -8.39 -3.38
C ALA A 305 12.22 -8.65 -4.83
N THR A 306 10.99 -9.10 -5.07
CA THR A 306 10.47 -9.26 -6.44
C THR A 306 10.24 -7.91 -7.11
N PHE A 307 9.68 -6.93 -6.39
CA PHE A 307 9.57 -5.56 -6.92
C PHE A 307 10.95 -4.95 -7.19
N LEU A 308 11.92 -5.19 -6.31
CA LEU A 308 13.29 -4.73 -6.49
C LEU A 308 13.94 -5.38 -7.73
N GLU A 309 13.76 -6.68 -7.94
CA GLU A 309 14.24 -7.40 -9.12
C GLU A 309 13.61 -6.85 -10.41
N ILE A 310 12.30 -6.58 -10.40
CA ILE A 310 11.57 -5.96 -11.52
C ILE A 310 12.14 -4.56 -11.83
N ALA A 311 12.32 -3.73 -10.80
CA ALA A 311 12.88 -2.38 -10.93
C ALA A 311 14.29 -2.43 -11.53
N CYS A 312 15.15 -3.32 -11.01
CA CYS A 312 16.52 -3.48 -11.51
C CYS A 312 16.55 -3.99 -12.95
N THR A 313 15.67 -4.92 -13.31
CA THR A 313 15.58 -5.45 -14.68
C THR A 313 15.26 -4.34 -15.68
N PHE A 314 14.24 -3.51 -15.41
CA PHE A 314 13.92 -2.37 -16.26
C PHE A 314 15.02 -1.30 -16.24
N GLY A 315 15.67 -1.07 -15.11
CA GLY A 315 16.81 -0.16 -15.02
C GLY A 315 18.01 -0.62 -15.86
N ILE A 316 18.31 -1.92 -15.88
CA ILE A 316 19.38 -2.51 -16.69
C ILE A 316 19.04 -2.35 -18.18
N LEU A 317 17.81 -2.68 -18.58
CA LEU A 317 17.35 -2.47 -19.96
C LEU A 317 17.46 -1.00 -20.37
N TRP A 318 17.07 -0.09 -19.48
CA TRP A 318 17.21 1.35 -19.71
C TRP A 318 18.67 1.76 -19.92
N ALA A 319 19.57 1.33 -19.02
CA ALA A 319 20.99 1.70 -19.09
C ALA A 319 21.68 1.11 -20.34
N LEU A 320 21.38 -0.14 -20.69
CA LEU A 320 21.89 -0.76 -21.92
C LEU A 320 21.36 -0.05 -23.17
N SER A 321 20.09 0.34 -23.19
CA SER A 321 19.52 1.12 -24.29
C SER A 321 20.16 2.51 -24.41
N MET A 322 20.46 3.17 -23.28
CA MET A 322 21.12 4.47 -23.26
C MET A 322 22.57 4.36 -23.76
N LEU A 323 23.31 3.33 -23.33
CA LEU A 323 24.65 3.04 -23.84
C LEU A 323 24.62 2.72 -25.34
N GLY A 324 23.65 1.92 -25.79
CA GLY A 324 23.44 1.63 -27.21
C GLY A 324 23.24 2.91 -28.02
N PHE A 325 22.41 3.83 -27.53
CA PHE A 325 22.21 5.15 -28.15
C PHE A 325 23.53 5.94 -28.26
N LEU A 326 24.30 6.03 -27.17
CA LEU A 326 25.55 6.79 -27.11
C LEU A 326 26.67 6.17 -27.97
N TYR A 327 26.66 4.85 -28.14
CA TYR A 327 27.67 4.10 -28.89
C TYR A 327 27.19 3.58 -30.25
N ASN A 328 26.05 4.07 -30.76
CA ASN A 328 25.41 3.59 -31.99
C ASN A 328 26.41 3.48 -33.18
N ASP A 329 27.26 4.48 -33.40
CA ASP A 329 28.24 4.47 -34.49
C ASP A 329 29.28 3.34 -34.35
N LEU A 330 29.70 3.01 -33.13
CA LEU A 330 30.71 1.95 -32.90
C LEU A 330 30.10 0.55 -33.04
N ILE A 331 28.80 0.43 -32.78
CA ILE A 331 28.07 -0.83 -32.88
C ILE A 331 27.56 -1.06 -34.33
N GLY A 332 27.76 -0.08 -35.22
CA GLY A 332 27.36 -0.17 -36.63
C GLY A 332 25.87 0.08 -36.86
N VAL A 333 25.20 0.76 -35.93
CA VAL A 333 23.78 1.14 -36.04
C VAL A 333 23.71 2.60 -36.46
N SER A 334 23.21 2.88 -37.67
CA SER A 334 23.21 4.23 -38.24
C SER A 334 22.19 5.19 -37.60
N ASP A 335 21.14 4.66 -36.99
CA ASP A 335 20.09 5.46 -36.35
C ASP A 335 20.03 5.16 -34.85
N PRO A 336 20.42 6.11 -33.98
CA PRO A 336 20.41 5.90 -32.53
C PRO A 336 19.00 5.77 -31.93
N TYR A 337 17.94 6.23 -32.62
CA TYR A 337 16.58 6.19 -32.08
C TYR A 337 15.96 4.78 -32.05
N VAL A 338 16.58 3.78 -32.69
CA VAL A 338 16.13 2.39 -32.58
C VAL A 338 16.25 1.83 -31.16
N PHE A 339 17.21 2.32 -30.37
CA PHE A 339 17.43 1.87 -29.00
C PHE A 339 16.27 2.24 -28.06
N PRO A 340 15.89 3.53 -27.91
CA PRO A 340 14.74 3.90 -27.10
C PRO A 340 13.42 3.28 -27.60
N LEU A 341 13.27 3.05 -28.92
CA LEU A 341 12.11 2.31 -29.45
C LEU A 341 12.08 0.88 -28.93
N GLY A 342 13.21 0.16 -29.08
CA GLY A 342 13.37 -1.20 -28.59
C GLY A 342 13.10 -1.31 -27.09
N LEU A 343 13.62 -0.37 -26.29
CA LEU A 343 13.36 -0.30 -24.85
C LEU A 343 11.86 -0.24 -24.55
N ILE A 344 11.13 0.67 -25.18
CA ILE A 344 9.68 0.84 -24.93
C ILE A 344 8.89 -0.39 -25.38
N LEU A 345 9.21 -0.95 -26.55
CA LEU A 345 8.57 -2.16 -27.05
C LEU A 345 8.81 -3.36 -26.13
N ILE A 346 10.04 -3.51 -25.61
CA ILE A 346 10.38 -4.56 -24.64
C ILE A 346 9.61 -4.34 -23.34
N MET A 347 9.59 -3.13 -22.78
CA MET A 347 8.88 -2.84 -21.52
C MET A 347 7.37 -3.06 -21.65
N VAL A 348 6.75 -2.59 -22.74
CA VAL A 348 5.32 -2.80 -23.03
C VAL A 348 5.04 -4.29 -23.27
N GLY A 349 5.88 -4.96 -24.07
CA GLY A 349 5.78 -6.40 -24.31
C GLY A 349 5.85 -7.21 -23.02
N LEU A 350 6.83 -6.92 -22.15
CA LEU A 350 6.94 -7.52 -20.82
C LEU A 350 5.75 -7.20 -19.91
N LEU A 351 4.97 -6.15 -20.17
CA LEU A 351 3.74 -5.87 -19.42
C LEU A 351 2.54 -6.66 -19.95
N VAL A 352 2.35 -6.70 -21.27
CA VAL A 352 1.10 -7.22 -21.89
C VAL A 352 1.16 -8.70 -22.29
N VAL A 353 2.35 -9.23 -22.57
CA VAL A 353 2.49 -10.60 -23.08
C VAL A 353 2.20 -11.61 -21.95
N PRO A 354 1.27 -12.56 -22.14
CA PRO A 354 0.82 -13.50 -21.11
C PRO A 354 1.80 -14.64 -20.83
N LEU A 355 3.11 -14.40 -20.94
CA LEU A 355 4.15 -15.35 -20.58
C LEU A 355 4.38 -15.34 -19.06
N PRO A 356 4.82 -16.45 -18.43
CA PRO A 356 5.08 -16.53 -16.98
C PRO A 356 6.35 -15.78 -16.54
N ILE A 357 6.69 -14.68 -17.23
CA ILE A 357 7.81 -13.79 -16.92
C ILE A 357 7.30 -12.67 -16.01
N MET A 358 8.08 -12.32 -14.97
CA MET A 358 7.79 -11.21 -14.04
C MET A 358 6.35 -11.22 -13.47
N ASN A 359 5.86 -12.41 -13.08
CA ASN A 359 4.54 -12.61 -12.46
C ASN A 359 3.37 -12.02 -13.29
N TRP A 360 2.88 -12.81 -14.26
CA TRP A 360 1.73 -12.46 -15.09
C TRP A 360 0.47 -12.04 -14.31
N PRO A 361 0.04 -12.74 -13.23
CA PRO A 361 -1.11 -12.32 -12.43
C PRO A 361 -1.01 -10.89 -11.93
N ALA A 362 0.15 -10.47 -11.42
CA ALA A 362 0.38 -9.12 -10.94
C ALA A 362 0.34 -8.08 -12.09
N ARG A 363 0.94 -8.40 -13.23
CA ARG A 363 0.91 -7.53 -14.43
C ARG A 363 -0.52 -7.32 -14.93
N TRP A 364 -1.29 -8.40 -15.02
CA TRP A 364 -2.70 -8.35 -15.43
C TRP A 364 -3.58 -7.58 -14.44
N TRP A 365 -3.30 -7.72 -13.14
CA TRP A 365 -3.95 -6.91 -12.10
C TRP A 365 -3.65 -5.42 -12.30
N THR A 366 -2.39 -5.04 -12.55
CA THR A 366 -2.00 -3.65 -12.84
C THR A 366 -2.69 -3.10 -14.09
N ILE A 367 -2.74 -3.86 -15.19
CA ILE A 367 -3.43 -3.46 -16.43
C ILE A 367 -4.92 -3.19 -16.16
N LYS A 368 -5.60 -4.11 -15.46
CA LYS A 368 -7.01 -3.93 -15.09
C LYS A 368 -7.22 -2.71 -14.19
N LEU A 369 -6.33 -2.52 -13.22
CA LEU A 369 -6.40 -1.41 -12.29
C LEU A 369 -6.28 -0.06 -13.01
N VAL A 370 -5.26 0.09 -13.87
CA VAL A 370 -5.07 1.28 -14.70
C VAL A 370 -6.27 1.49 -15.63
N GLY A 371 -6.79 0.41 -16.24
CA GLY A 371 -8.00 0.45 -17.06
C GLY A 371 -9.21 1.01 -16.31
N ARG A 372 -9.46 0.57 -15.06
CA ARG A 372 -10.54 1.08 -14.21
C ARG A 372 -10.34 2.54 -13.81
N VAL A 373 -9.10 2.99 -13.61
CA VAL A 373 -8.79 4.40 -13.32
C VAL A 373 -9.10 5.30 -14.52
N ILE A 374 -8.68 4.88 -15.73
CA ILE A 374 -8.95 5.63 -16.97
C ILE A 374 -10.45 5.70 -17.25
N THR A 375 -11.19 4.63 -16.94
CA THR A 375 -12.65 4.51 -17.13
C THR A 375 -13.46 4.84 -15.88
N ALA A 376 -12.87 5.58 -14.92
CA ALA A 376 -13.41 5.82 -13.58
C ALA A 376 -14.89 6.25 -13.47
N PRO A 377 -15.51 7.05 -14.34
CA PRO A 377 -16.93 7.36 -14.15
C PRO A 377 -17.84 6.14 -14.36
N LEU A 378 -17.35 5.08 -15.00
CA LEU A 378 -18.12 3.90 -15.43
C LEU A 378 -18.09 2.74 -14.42
N HIS A 379 -17.14 2.72 -13.49
CA HIS A 379 -16.96 1.61 -12.55
C HIS A 379 -17.20 2.02 -11.10
N TYR A 380 -17.40 1.04 -10.23
CA TYR A 380 -17.33 1.27 -8.79
C TYR A 380 -15.86 1.51 -8.40
N VAL A 381 -15.61 2.47 -7.51
CA VAL A 381 -14.25 2.89 -7.12
C VAL A 381 -13.89 2.29 -5.77
N GLY A 382 -13.00 1.29 -5.78
CA GLY A 382 -12.45 0.64 -4.59
C GLY A 382 -11.20 1.35 -4.05
N PHE A 383 -10.55 0.73 -3.05
CA PHE A 383 -9.33 1.28 -2.45
C PHE A 383 -8.19 1.38 -3.47
N ALA A 384 -7.90 0.27 -4.15
CA ALA A 384 -6.83 0.19 -5.13
C ALA A 384 -6.96 1.24 -6.25
N ASP A 385 -8.20 1.50 -6.70
CA ASP A 385 -8.47 2.45 -7.78
C ASP A 385 -8.12 3.89 -7.38
N PHE A 386 -8.47 4.29 -6.14
CA PHE A 386 -8.12 5.62 -5.66
C PHE A 386 -6.61 5.75 -5.46
N TRP A 387 -5.96 4.72 -4.91
CA TRP A 387 -4.52 4.72 -4.66
C TRP A 387 -3.75 4.84 -5.96
N MET A 388 -4.10 4.05 -6.98
CA MET A 388 -3.46 4.12 -8.29
C MET A 388 -3.67 5.48 -8.96
N GLY A 389 -4.88 6.05 -8.87
CA GLY A 389 -5.12 7.40 -9.40
C GLY A 389 -4.24 8.45 -8.71
N ASP A 390 -3.99 8.33 -7.40
CA ASP A 390 -3.09 9.24 -6.69
C ASP A 390 -1.63 9.06 -7.17
N GLN A 391 -1.19 7.83 -7.43
CA GLN A 391 0.12 7.58 -8.05
C GLN A 391 0.24 8.26 -9.43
N MET A 392 -0.82 8.22 -10.25
CA MET A 392 -0.80 8.85 -11.57
C MET A 392 -0.61 10.37 -11.52
N ASN A 393 -1.02 11.04 -10.44
CA ASN A 393 -0.81 12.49 -10.29
C ASN A 393 0.67 12.85 -10.13
N SER A 394 1.49 11.95 -9.58
CA SER A 394 2.95 12.10 -9.54
C SER A 394 3.62 11.73 -10.87
N LEU A 395 2.91 11.06 -11.78
CA LEU A 395 3.42 10.58 -13.06
C LEU A 395 3.02 11.48 -14.25
N VAL A 396 2.49 12.69 -14.02
CA VAL A 396 2.08 13.63 -15.08
C VAL A 396 3.18 13.85 -16.13
N SER A 397 4.42 14.14 -15.68
CA SER A 397 5.54 14.37 -16.60
C SER A 397 5.88 13.11 -17.40
N CYS A 398 5.79 11.93 -16.78
CA CYS A 398 6.02 10.64 -17.43
C CYS A 398 4.99 10.38 -18.52
N ILE A 399 3.70 10.64 -18.26
CA ILE A 399 2.63 10.44 -19.26
C ILE A 399 2.83 11.39 -20.45
N VAL A 400 3.20 12.65 -20.20
CA VAL A 400 3.54 13.62 -21.25
C VAL A 400 4.75 13.17 -22.07
N ASP A 401 5.78 12.60 -21.45
CA ASP A 401 6.93 12.06 -22.19
C ASP A 401 6.54 10.88 -23.08
N HIS A 402 5.66 9.99 -22.62
CA HIS A 402 5.17 8.90 -23.47
C HIS A 402 4.32 9.43 -24.63
N TYR A 403 3.57 10.51 -24.44
CA TYR A 403 2.92 11.21 -25.54
C TYR A 403 3.94 11.71 -26.57
N TYR A 404 4.99 12.41 -26.14
CA TYR A 404 6.06 12.86 -27.03
C TYR A 404 6.75 11.69 -27.74
N THR A 405 6.98 10.59 -27.05
CA THR A 405 7.58 9.40 -27.67
C THR A 405 6.69 8.84 -28.77
N VAL A 406 5.38 8.68 -28.52
CA VAL A 406 4.43 8.21 -29.54
C VAL A 406 4.41 9.17 -30.73
N ARG A 407 4.33 10.49 -30.47
CA ARG A 407 4.35 11.52 -31.52
C ARG A 407 5.63 11.48 -32.35
N PHE A 408 6.79 11.38 -31.70
CA PHE A 408 8.10 11.32 -32.36
C PHE A 408 8.18 10.13 -33.33
N TYR A 409 7.83 8.92 -32.89
CA TYR A 409 7.90 7.75 -33.77
C TYR A 409 6.82 7.76 -34.86
N ALA A 410 5.63 8.28 -34.58
CA ALA A 410 4.54 8.33 -35.55
C ALA A 410 4.76 9.38 -36.66
N ILE A 411 5.41 10.51 -36.32
CA ILE A 411 5.56 11.66 -37.21
C ILE A 411 7.00 11.78 -37.70
N SER A 412 7.97 12.06 -36.83
CA SER A 412 9.35 12.34 -37.25
C SER A 412 10.08 11.10 -37.76
N TRP A 413 10.05 9.99 -37.01
CA TRP A 413 10.86 8.82 -37.33
C TRP A 413 10.37 8.10 -38.59
N LEU A 414 9.05 7.93 -38.74
CA LEU A 414 8.46 7.28 -39.92
C LEU A 414 8.38 8.18 -41.17
N ARG A 415 8.38 9.52 -41.01
CA ARG A 415 8.20 10.47 -42.14
C ARG A 415 9.44 11.33 -42.44
N TYR A 416 10.57 11.06 -41.80
CA TYR A 416 11.83 11.82 -41.94
C TYR A 416 11.68 13.34 -41.71
N ASP A 417 10.81 13.73 -40.78
CA ASP A 417 10.62 15.15 -40.43
C ASP A 417 11.61 15.59 -39.33
N ARG A 418 11.92 16.90 -39.26
CA ARG A 418 12.93 17.44 -38.32
C ARG A 418 12.59 17.06 -36.87
N VAL A 419 13.57 16.50 -36.16
CA VAL A 419 13.46 15.99 -34.78
C VAL A 419 12.94 17.05 -33.79
N ASN A 420 13.39 18.30 -33.92
CA ASN A 420 13.14 19.36 -32.93
C ASN A 420 11.66 19.73 -32.80
N ASN A 421 10.90 19.79 -33.90
CA ASN A 421 9.50 20.22 -33.87
C ASN A 421 8.57 19.21 -33.14
N CYS A 422 8.99 17.94 -33.02
CA CYS A 422 8.17 16.90 -32.39
C CYS A 422 8.17 16.94 -30.85
N PHE A 423 9.12 17.64 -30.24
CA PHE A 423 9.22 17.77 -28.80
C PHE A 423 8.69 19.11 -28.26
N GLU A 424 8.22 19.98 -29.15
CA GLU A 424 7.56 21.23 -28.78
C GLU A 424 6.11 20.98 -28.30
N PRO A 425 5.66 21.73 -27.28
CA PRO A 425 4.30 21.58 -26.77
C PRO A 425 3.24 21.91 -27.82
N ASP A 426 2.31 20.98 -28.02
CA ASP A 426 1.10 21.18 -28.83
C ASP A 426 -0.15 21.19 -27.93
N VAL A 427 -1.34 21.25 -28.54
CA VAL A 427 -2.63 21.26 -27.84
C VAL A 427 -2.87 19.99 -27.00
N MET A 428 -2.23 18.86 -27.33
CA MET A 428 -2.43 17.60 -26.61
C MET A 428 -1.61 17.53 -25.32
N VAL A 429 -0.55 18.32 -25.20
CA VAL A 429 0.26 18.38 -23.98
C VAL A 429 -0.54 18.85 -22.76
N PRO A 430 -1.24 20.00 -22.77
CA PRO A 430 -2.05 20.42 -21.62
C PRO A 430 -3.23 19.47 -21.37
N ILE A 431 -3.81 18.87 -22.42
CA ILE A 431 -4.86 17.84 -22.26
C ILE A 431 -4.29 16.64 -21.48
N THR A 432 -3.11 16.16 -21.88
CA THR A 432 -2.42 15.04 -21.25
C THR A 432 -2.04 15.34 -19.80
N MET A 433 -1.61 16.58 -19.51
CA MET A 433 -1.30 17.04 -18.15
C MET A 433 -2.53 17.03 -17.23
N CYS A 434 -3.72 17.30 -17.76
CA CYS A 434 -4.98 17.27 -17.02
C CYS A 434 -5.49 15.85 -16.73
N LEU A 435 -5.06 14.82 -17.46
CA LEU A 435 -5.63 13.46 -17.38
C LEU A 435 -5.55 12.86 -15.96
N PRO A 436 -4.41 12.85 -15.25
CA PRO A 436 -4.37 12.28 -13.90
C PRO A 436 -5.27 12.99 -12.89
N GLY A 437 -5.34 14.32 -12.96
CA GLY A 437 -6.25 15.13 -12.14
C GLY A 437 -7.72 14.84 -12.48
N TRP A 438 -8.02 14.69 -13.78
CA TRP A 438 -9.34 14.30 -14.26
C TRP A 438 -9.77 12.92 -13.77
N PHE A 439 -8.90 11.91 -13.82
CA PHE A 439 -9.23 10.58 -13.33
C PHE A 439 -9.60 10.60 -11.85
N ARG A 440 -8.83 11.33 -11.02
CA ARG A 440 -9.15 11.47 -9.59
C ARG A 440 -10.41 12.29 -9.33
N PHE A 441 -10.61 13.36 -10.07
CA PHE A 441 -11.84 14.14 -10.04
C PHE A 441 -13.07 13.25 -10.33
N ALA A 442 -13.03 12.50 -11.44
CA ALA A 442 -14.10 11.60 -11.84
C ALA A 442 -14.35 10.49 -10.81
N GLN A 443 -13.29 9.90 -10.25
CA GLN A 443 -13.41 8.92 -9.15
C GLN A 443 -14.10 9.50 -7.92
N CYS A 444 -13.76 10.74 -7.53
CA CYS A 444 -14.38 11.40 -6.38
C CYS A 444 -15.87 11.65 -6.61
N LEU A 445 -16.26 12.12 -7.80
CA LEU A 445 -17.66 12.29 -8.17
C LEU A 445 -18.41 10.95 -8.22
N ARG A 446 -17.76 9.90 -8.72
CA ARG A 446 -18.33 8.54 -8.75
C ARG A 446 -18.59 8.02 -7.34
N ARG A 447 -17.63 8.18 -6.42
CA ARG A 447 -17.80 7.83 -5.00
C ARG A 447 -18.91 8.62 -4.32
N PHE A 448 -19.03 9.92 -4.63
CA PHE A 448 -20.14 10.73 -4.15
C PHE A 448 -21.50 10.17 -4.60
N ARG A 449 -21.61 9.82 -5.88
CA ARG A 449 -22.82 9.23 -6.48
C ARG A 449 -23.18 7.88 -5.86
N ASP A 450 -22.19 7.01 -5.66
CA ASP A 450 -22.40 5.64 -5.18
C ASP A 450 -22.54 5.54 -3.65
N SER A 451 -22.09 6.56 -2.92
CA SER A 451 -22.21 6.61 -1.46
C SER A 451 -23.66 6.86 -1.04
N GLY A 452 -24.24 5.93 -0.29
CA GLY A 452 -25.60 6.07 0.23
C GLY A 452 -25.82 7.31 1.12
N SER A 453 -24.78 7.79 1.80
CA SER A 453 -24.84 8.99 2.65
C SER A 453 -24.55 10.31 1.90
N LYS A 454 -24.11 10.24 0.63
CA LYS A 454 -23.71 11.41 -0.19
C LYS A 454 -22.83 12.40 0.57
N SER A 455 -21.77 11.91 1.22
CA SER A 455 -20.87 12.74 2.01
C SER A 455 -20.23 13.86 1.17
N MET A 456 -20.37 15.11 1.62
CA MET A 456 -19.74 16.28 0.98
C MET A 456 -18.21 16.19 0.94
N SER A 457 -17.59 15.36 1.78
CA SER A 457 -16.15 15.13 1.76
C SER A 457 -15.65 14.66 0.38
N TYR A 458 -16.44 13.88 -0.36
CA TYR A 458 -16.06 13.45 -1.71
C TYR A 458 -16.05 14.60 -2.72
N LEU A 459 -16.97 15.56 -2.61
CA LEU A 459 -17.01 16.73 -3.49
C LEU A 459 -15.89 17.71 -3.17
N ILE A 460 -15.58 17.91 -1.90
CA ILE A 460 -14.43 18.72 -1.47
C ILE A 460 -13.14 18.09 -2.03
N ASN A 461 -12.98 16.77 -1.92
CA ASN A 461 -11.84 16.08 -2.53
C ASN A 461 -11.82 16.21 -4.07
N ALA A 462 -12.97 16.17 -4.74
CA ALA A 462 -13.04 16.46 -6.18
C ALA A 462 -12.53 17.89 -6.48
N GLY A 463 -12.95 18.87 -5.67
CA GLY A 463 -12.48 20.25 -5.75
C GLY A 463 -10.95 20.35 -5.66
N LYS A 464 -10.31 19.57 -4.77
CA LYS A 464 -8.84 19.48 -4.67
C LYS A 464 -8.22 19.15 -6.02
N TYR A 465 -8.65 18.06 -6.68
CA TYR A 465 -8.08 17.65 -7.97
C TYR A 465 -8.47 18.57 -9.14
N SER A 466 -9.58 19.30 -9.05
CA SER A 466 -9.93 20.30 -10.08
C SER A 466 -8.98 21.50 -10.12
N THR A 467 -8.25 21.78 -9.03
CA THR A 467 -7.26 22.87 -9.02
C THR A 467 -6.15 22.66 -10.07
N THR A 468 -5.85 21.40 -10.42
CA THR A 468 -4.91 21.05 -11.50
C THR A 468 -5.32 21.65 -12.84
N PHE A 469 -6.62 21.72 -13.15
CA PHE A 469 -7.10 22.28 -14.42
C PHE A 469 -6.77 23.77 -14.55
N LEU A 470 -6.89 24.51 -13.44
CA LEU A 470 -6.56 25.94 -13.41
C LEU A 470 -5.05 26.16 -13.57
N VAL A 471 -4.24 25.37 -12.87
CA VAL A 471 -2.77 25.42 -12.98
C VAL A 471 -2.32 25.16 -14.42
N VAL A 472 -2.85 24.11 -15.06
CA VAL A 472 -2.50 23.77 -16.44
C VAL A 472 -3.01 24.84 -17.42
N LEU A 473 -4.25 25.33 -17.24
CA LEU A 473 -4.83 26.37 -18.08
C LEU A 473 -3.99 27.64 -18.06
N PHE A 474 -3.69 28.18 -16.88
CA PHE A 474 -2.92 29.42 -16.77
C PHE A 474 -1.45 29.24 -17.15
N SER A 475 -0.86 28.07 -16.91
CA SER A 475 0.48 27.74 -17.43
C SER A 475 0.52 27.78 -18.95
N THR A 476 -0.53 27.25 -19.60
CA THR A 476 -0.62 27.21 -21.07
C THR A 476 -0.85 28.60 -21.65
N LEU A 477 -1.78 29.36 -21.07
CA LEU A 477 -2.07 30.74 -21.50
C LEU A 477 -0.84 31.64 -21.34
N ARG A 478 -0.10 31.47 -20.23
CA ARG A 478 1.17 32.19 -20.02
C ARG A 478 2.18 31.84 -21.11
N SER A 479 2.48 30.57 -21.32
CA SER A 479 3.48 30.13 -22.31
C SER A 479 3.13 30.62 -23.72
N ASN A 480 1.85 30.59 -24.10
CA ASN A 480 1.40 31.07 -25.41
C ASN A 480 1.45 32.60 -25.58
N SER A 481 1.60 33.35 -24.49
CA SER A 481 1.58 34.82 -24.49
C SER A 481 2.91 35.45 -24.06
N GLU A 482 3.93 34.64 -23.77
CA GLU A 482 5.21 35.07 -23.21
C GLU A 482 5.93 36.09 -24.11
N GLY A 483 5.89 35.92 -25.44
CA GLY A 483 6.47 36.87 -26.40
C GLY A 483 5.68 38.18 -26.62
N GLY A 484 4.55 38.38 -25.94
CA GLY A 484 3.69 39.56 -26.06
C GLY A 484 3.91 40.64 -24.99
N TYR A 485 4.80 40.42 -24.01
CA TYR A 485 5.00 41.29 -22.85
C TYR A 485 6.48 41.60 -22.63
N ALA A 486 6.76 42.75 -22.00
CA ALA A 486 8.13 43.23 -21.79
C ALA A 486 8.98 42.35 -20.83
N ASN A 487 8.34 41.66 -19.89
CA ASN A 487 8.98 40.69 -19.00
C ASN A 487 7.94 39.70 -18.45
N THR A 488 8.41 38.62 -17.81
CA THR A 488 7.57 37.57 -17.22
C THR A 488 6.45 38.11 -16.30
N PHE A 489 6.75 39.11 -15.46
CA PHE A 489 5.77 39.64 -14.49
C PHE A 489 4.79 40.67 -15.07
N SER A 490 5.07 41.17 -16.28
CA SER A 490 4.15 42.02 -17.04
C SER A 490 3.02 41.22 -17.69
N ASN A 491 3.19 39.90 -17.82
CA ASN A 491 2.16 39.01 -18.33
C ASN A 491 1.11 38.73 -17.22
N PRO A 492 -0.19 39.11 -17.40
CA PRO A 492 -1.22 38.90 -16.40
C PRO A 492 -1.48 37.41 -16.10
N TYR A 493 -1.23 36.53 -17.07
CA TYR A 493 -1.38 35.08 -16.87
C TYR A 493 -0.32 34.52 -15.91
N THR A 494 0.81 35.20 -15.72
CA THR A 494 1.81 34.84 -14.71
C THR A 494 1.21 34.91 -13.30
N TRP A 495 0.47 35.97 -12.98
CA TRP A 495 -0.17 36.12 -11.66
C TRP A 495 -1.30 35.11 -11.43
N LEU A 496 -2.07 34.82 -12.47
CA LEU A 496 -3.11 33.78 -12.42
C LEU A 496 -2.50 32.38 -12.23
N PHE A 497 -1.41 32.09 -12.93
CA PHE A 497 -0.64 30.86 -12.75
C PHE A 497 -0.10 30.74 -11.33
N LEU A 498 0.61 31.74 -10.82
CA LEU A 498 1.15 31.76 -9.47
C LEU A 498 0.05 31.58 -8.41
N SER A 499 -1.06 32.29 -8.56
CA SER A 499 -2.21 32.18 -7.66
C SER A 499 -2.80 30.76 -7.67
N SER A 500 -2.98 30.17 -8.86
CA SER A 500 -3.48 28.80 -9.00
C SER A 500 -2.54 27.76 -8.38
N CYS A 501 -1.22 27.93 -8.52
CA CYS A 501 -0.21 27.07 -7.90
C CYS A 501 -0.27 27.17 -6.37
N VAL A 502 -0.36 28.38 -5.80
CA VAL A 502 -0.48 28.58 -4.35
C VAL A 502 -1.75 27.93 -3.82
N VAL A 503 -2.90 28.15 -4.47
CA VAL A 503 -4.17 27.53 -4.09
C VAL A 503 -4.08 26.00 -4.15
N ALA A 504 -3.55 25.44 -5.24
CA ALA A 504 -3.38 24.00 -5.39
C ALA A 504 -2.44 23.42 -4.33
N THR A 505 -1.29 24.06 -4.07
CA THR A 505 -0.32 23.64 -3.04
C THR A 505 -0.95 23.64 -1.66
N VAL A 506 -1.57 24.75 -1.23
CA VAL A 506 -2.18 24.88 0.09
C VAL A 506 -3.31 23.88 0.27
N TYR A 507 -4.22 23.80 -0.71
CA TYR A 507 -5.37 22.91 -0.61
C TYR A 507 -4.93 21.44 -0.53
N CYS A 508 -4.06 21.00 -1.44
CA CYS A 508 -3.62 19.61 -1.43
C CYS A 508 -2.81 19.26 -0.17
N TYR A 509 -1.92 20.15 0.27
CA TYR A 509 -1.12 19.94 1.47
C TYR A 509 -2.00 19.81 2.72
N LEU A 510 -2.93 20.75 2.92
CA LEU A 510 -3.85 20.71 4.06
C LEU A 510 -4.75 19.47 4.02
N TRP A 511 -5.19 19.07 2.82
CA TRP A 511 -5.97 17.85 2.67
C TRP A 511 -5.18 16.63 3.13
N ASP A 512 -3.99 16.41 2.60
CA ASP A 512 -3.20 15.21 2.93
C ASP A 512 -2.89 15.17 4.44
N VAL A 513 -2.39 16.28 4.99
CA VAL A 513 -1.96 16.34 6.38
C VAL A 513 -3.15 16.17 7.35
N ILE A 514 -4.26 16.87 7.12
CA ILE A 514 -5.39 16.90 8.07
C ILE A 514 -6.34 15.71 7.83
N ARG A 515 -6.67 15.41 6.57
CA ARG A 515 -7.68 14.40 6.21
C ARG A 515 -7.08 13.02 6.03
N ASP A 516 -6.11 12.88 5.14
CA ASP A 516 -5.62 11.55 4.75
C ASP A 516 -4.68 10.97 5.81
N PHE A 517 -3.76 11.76 6.35
CA PHE A 517 -2.83 11.34 7.40
C PHE A 517 -3.42 11.49 8.81
N GLY A 518 -4.42 12.34 8.99
CA GLY A 518 -5.05 12.57 10.29
C GLY A 518 -4.15 13.24 11.32
N LEU A 519 -3.17 14.02 10.87
CA LEU A 519 -2.22 14.78 11.68
C LEU A 519 -2.89 16.04 12.25
N PHE A 520 -2.21 16.75 13.15
CA PHE A 520 -2.69 17.99 13.79
C PHE A 520 -3.95 17.80 14.69
N ARG A 521 -4.23 16.56 15.10
CA ARG A 521 -5.29 16.26 16.08
C ARG A 521 -4.89 16.61 17.51
N ILE A 522 -3.62 16.44 17.85
CA ILE A 522 -3.05 16.74 19.17
C ILE A 522 -2.22 18.02 19.05
N MET A 523 -2.59 19.05 19.81
CA MET A 523 -1.97 20.39 19.71
C MET A 523 -1.12 20.78 20.94
N ARG A 524 -1.01 19.90 21.96
CA ARG A 524 -0.25 20.14 23.19
C ARG A 524 0.40 18.84 23.70
N GLY A 525 1.53 18.97 24.41
CA GLY A 525 2.30 17.85 24.99
C GLY A 525 3.49 17.43 24.12
N GLU A 526 4.09 16.27 24.40
CA GLU A 526 5.28 15.77 23.66
C GLU A 526 4.95 15.23 22.26
N ARG A 527 3.66 15.09 21.93
CA ARG A 527 3.15 14.44 20.71
C ARG A 527 2.38 15.43 19.84
N ILE A 528 2.96 16.60 19.62
CA ILE A 528 2.34 17.70 18.86
C ILE A 528 2.20 17.28 17.39
N PHE A 529 1.04 17.56 16.81
CA PHE A 529 0.71 17.30 15.40
C PHE A 529 0.56 15.83 14.99
N LEU A 530 0.66 14.87 15.92
CA LEU A 530 0.53 13.46 15.59
C LEU A 530 -0.94 12.97 15.65
N PRO A 531 -1.28 11.87 14.95
CA PRO A 531 -2.58 11.23 15.07
C PRO A 531 -2.74 10.58 16.45
N SER A 532 -3.98 10.26 16.84
CA SER A 532 -4.25 9.52 18.08
C SER A 532 -3.76 8.08 18.03
N ASN A 533 -3.78 7.46 16.84
CA ASN A 533 -3.31 6.10 16.58
C ASN A 533 -2.27 6.14 15.45
N TRP A 534 -1.02 5.76 15.72
CA TRP A 534 0.04 5.71 14.71
C TRP A 534 0.54 4.29 14.46
N VAL A 535 0.90 4.04 13.21
CA VAL A 535 1.40 2.76 12.70
C VAL A 535 2.93 2.80 12.56
N TYR A 536 3.48 3.96 12.20
CA TYR A 536 4.92 4.17 11.96
C TYR A 536 5.63 4.85 13.15
N PRO A 537 6.97 4.86 13.18
CA PRO A 537 7.72 5.68 14.13
C PRO A 537 7.37 7.17 14.02
N GLN A 538 7.47 7.92 15.13
CA GLN A 538 7.13 9.34 15.16
C GLN A 538 7.91 10.18 14.13
N ALA A 539 9.20 9.88 13.96
CA ALA A 539 10.06 10.54 12.99
C ALA A 539 9.50 10.44 11.56
N SER A 540 8.85 9.33 11.20
CA SER A 540 8.26 9.15 9.87
C SER A 540 7.11 10.11 9.61
N TYR A 541 6.30 10.43 10.62
CA TYR A 541 5.20 11.38 10.48
C TYR A 541 5.69 12.82 10.30
N TYR A 542 6.67 13.25 11.10
CA TYR A 542 7.29 14.56 10.93
C TYR A 542 8.01 14.67 9.59
N PHE A 543 8.69 13.60 9.17
CA PHE A 543 9.32 13.53 7.86
C PHE A 543 8.30 13.75 6.74
N VAL A 544 7.16 13.04 6.74
CA VAL A 544 6.12 13.20 5.71
C VAL A 544 5.47 14.58 5.72
N ILE A 545 5.33 15.24 6.89
CA ILE A 545 4.85 16.63 6.95
C ILE A 545 5.78 17.55 6.15
N VAL A 546 7.09 17.47 6.44
CA VAL A 546 8.09 18.34 5.81
C VAL A 546 8.29 17.98 4.34
N GLU A 547 8.43 16.69 4.04
CA GLU A 547 8.66 16.18 2.69
C GLU A 547 7.49 16.52 1.75
N ASN A 548 6.24 16.31 2.18
CA ASN A 548 5.07 16.67 1.37
C ASN A 548 5.02 18.19 1.09
N LEU A 549 5.38 19.05 2.06
CA LEU A 549 5.42 20.49 1.85
C LEU A 549 6.51 20.89 0.84
N VAL A 550 7.73 20.40 1.03
CA VAL A 550 8.89 20.72 0.18
C VAL A 550 8.65 20.27 -1.26
N LEU A 551 8.19 19.04 -1.47
CA LEU A 551 7.93 18.53 -2.82
C LEU A 551 6.80 19.29 -3.53
N ARG A 552 5.79 19.77 -2.78
CA ARG A 552 4.70 20.60 -3.33
C ARG A 552 5.11 22.01 -3.68
N LEU A 553 6.26 22.49 -3.20
CA LEU A 553 6.85 23.77 -3.57
C LEU A 553 7.82 23.65 -4.75
N PHE A 554 8.03 22.45 -5.29
CA PHE A 554 8.98 22.23 -6.39
C PHE A 554 8.62 23.00 -7.67
N TRP A 555 7.35 23.40 -7.86
CA TRP A 555 6.94 24.25 -8.96
C TRP A 555 7.62 25.64 -8.91
N ALA A 556 7.94 26.15 -7.71
CA ALA A 556 8.60 27.44 -7.54
C ALA A 556 10.04 27.39 -8.06
N VAL A 557 10.75 26.27 -7.84
CA VAL A 557 12.09 26.03 -8.41
C VAL A 557 12.02 26.05 -9.93
N LYS A 558 11.07 25.32 -10.51
CA LYS A 558 10.87 25.32 -11.98
C LYS A 558 10.61 26.73 -12.50
N PHE A 559 9.74 27.48 -11.85
CA PHE A 559 9.43 28.86 -12.23
C PHE A 559 10.68 29.74 -12.25
N THR A 560 11.52 29.68 -11.22
CA THR A 560 12.75 30.50 -11.14
C THR A 560 13.78 30.13 -12.20
N SER A 561 13.91 28.86 -12.54
CA SER A 561 14.84 28.40 -13.57
C SER A 561 14.44 28.86 -14.97
N PHE A 562 13.14 28.98 -15.26
CA PHE A 562 12.66 29.51 -16.54
C PHE A 562 12.84 31.03 -16.64
N THR A 563 12.67 31.79 -15.55
CA THR A 563 12.94 33.24 -15.57
C THR A 563 14.41 33.59 -15.79
N GLN A 564 15.35 32.78 -15.27
CA GLN A 564 16.78 33.04 -15.45
C GLN A 564 17.27 32.81 -16.89
N SER A 565 16.63 31.93 -17.65
CA SER A 565 16.95 31.74 -19.07
C SER A 565 16.48 32.90 -19.95
N ASP A 566 15.45 33.64 -19.52
CA ASP A 566 14.94 34.79 -20.28
C ASP A 566 15.72 36.09 -19.99
N ASP A 567 16.29 36.23 -18.78
CA ASP A 567 17.10 37.40 -18.39
C ASP A 567 18.57 37.33 -18.90
N SER A 568 18.97 36.25 -19.59
CA SER A 568 20.33 36.03 -20.12
C SER A 568 20.45 36.14 -21.65
N LEU A 569 19.38 36.61 -22.31
CA LEU A 569 19.32 37.06 -23.71
C LEU A 569 19.12 38.58 -23.74
#